data_AF-Q5GUI9-F1
#
_entry.id   AF-Q5GUI9-F1
#
_cell.length_a   1.000
_cell.length_b   1.000
_cell.length_c   1.000
_cell.angle_alpha   90.00
_cell.angle_beta   90.00
_cell.angle_gamma   90.00
#
_symmetry.space_group_name_H-M   'P 1'
#
loop_
_entity.id
_entity.type
_entity.pdbx_description
1 polymer ?
#
loop_
_entity_poly.entity_id
_entity_poly.type
_entity_poly.pdbx_seq_one_letter_code
_entity_poly.pdbx_strand_id
1 'polypeptide(L)'
;MTALAAAAGVSTGQIYRHFPSKAELFVEVLNEAVQRETTILRAIAATQASAAGRLRSAIATFVRRALAGPALAYAFIAEPVESEVDAARIRGRRLFGEVFRQLLAEGVAAGEFPQQSLDAAAACIVGAFTEALVGPIAPSRGDPQQGEQLVEAICGFCLRAVGAMQPTS
;
A
#
# COMPACT_ATOMS: atom_id res chain seq x y z
N MET A 1 24.86 2.35 6.01
CA MET A 1 24.97 3.40 7.05
C MET A 1 25.92 4.53 6.62
N THR A 2 27.17 4.27 6.21
CA THR A 2 28.12 5.33 5.81
C THR A 2 27.65 6.20 4.64
N ALA A 3 27.15 5.61 3.55
CA ALA A 3 26.61 6.36 2.42
C ALA A 3 25.36 7.19 2.79
N LEU A 4 24.52 6.65 3.69
CA LEU A 4 23.35 7.35 4.21
C LEU A 4 23.76 8.54 5.11
N ALA A 5 24.74 8.35 5.99
CA ALA A 5 25.29 9.41 6.84
C ALA A 5 25.85 10.56 6.01
N ALA A 6 26.61 10.23 4.97
CA ALA A 6 27.11 11.22 4.01
C ALA A 6 25.95 11.95 3.29
N ALA A 7 24.92 11.23 2.84
CA ALA A 7 23.76 11.83 2.18
C ALA A 7 22.91 12.71 3.12
N ALA A 8 22.83 12.37 4.41
CA ALA A 8 22.09 13.11 5.42
C ALA A 8 22.91 14.21 6.11
N GLY A 9 24.19 14.39 5.75
CA GLY A 9 25.07 15.39 6.36
C GLY A 9 25.38 15.14 7.85
N VAL A 10 25.28 13.90 8.30
CA VAL A 10 25.53 13.50 9.69
C VAL A 10 26.67 12.48 9.78
N SER A 11 27.27 12.32 10.96
CA SER A 11 28.24 11.25 11.17
C SER A 11 27.54 9.89 11.29
N THR A 12 28.24 8.81 10.92
CA THR A 12 27.76 7.44 11.13
C THR A 12 27.45 7.18 12.61
N GLY A 13 28.28 7.70 13.52
CA GLY A 13 28.07 7.60 14.97
C GLY A 13 26.79 8.28 15.47
N GLN A 14 26.37 9.39 14.86
CA GLN A 14 25.08 10.02 15.16
C GLN A 14 23.91 9.15 14.71
N ILE A 15 24.00 8.49 13.55
CA ILE A 15 22.96 7.57 13.11
C ILE A 15 22.86 6.35 14.04
N TYR A 16 23.99 5.74 14.42
CA TYR A 16 24.00 4.61 15.36
C TYR A 16 23.44 4.96 16.75
N ARG A 17 23.50 6.23 17.16
CA ARG A 17 22.92 6.70 18.42
C ARG A 17 21.39 6.67 18.41
N HIS A 18 20.79 6.88 17.24
CA HIS A 18 19.33 6.88 17.06
C HIS A 18 18.80 5.54 16.55
N PHE A 19 19.60 4.81 15.76
CA PHE A 19 19.26 3.54 15.14
C PHE A 19 20.41 2.55 15.32
N PRO A 20 20.39 1.75 16.40
CA PRO A 20 21.39 0.71 16.67
C PRO A 20 21.65 -0.23 15.48
N SER A 21 20.67 -0.48 14.61
CA SER A 21 20.84 -1.29 13.39
C SER A 21 20.27 -0.67 12.10
N LYS A 22 20.70 -1.19 10.95
CA LYS A 22 20.12 -0.87 9.64
C LYS A 22 18.65 -1.31 9.57
N ALA A 23 18.29 -2.42 10.21
CA ALA A 23 16.94 -2.96 10.23
C ALA A 23 15.99 -2.04 11.01
N GLU A 24 16.41 -1.53 12.18
CA GLU A 24 15.62 -0.58 12.97
C GLU A 24 15.40 0.73 12.23
N LEU A 25 16.46 1.28 11.60
CA LEU A 25 16.31 2.44 10.73
C LEU A 25 15.29 2.16 9.61
N PHE A 26 15.37 1.00 8.97
CA PHE A 26 14.45 0.63 7.90
C PHE A 26 13.00 0.52 8.42
N VAL A 27 12.79 -0.09 9.59
CA VAL A 27 11.48 -0.17 10.25
C VAL A 27 10.92 1.23 10.50
N GLU A 28 11.73 2.16 10.99
CA GLU A 28 11.29 3.54 11.27
C GLU A 28 10.93 4.30 9.99
N VAL A 29 11.75 4.17 8.94
CA VAL A 29 11.43 4.78 7.63
C VAL A 29 10.17 4.14 7.02
N LEU A 30 10.00 2.83 7.14
CA LEU A 30 8.81 2.13 6.69
C LEU A 30 7.57 2.57 7.48
N ASN A 31 7.67 2.72 8.80
CA ASN A 31 6.57 3.18 9.65
C ASN A 31 6.12 4.59 9.23
N GLU A 32 7.05 5.52 9.02
CA GLU A 32 6.78 6.87 8.52
C GLU A 32 6.10 6.85 7.14
N ALA A 33 6.60 6.01 6.22
CA ALA A 33 6.01 5.86 4.90
C ALA A 33 4.57 5.32 4.98
N VAL A 34 4.34 4.31 5.82
CA VAL A 34 3.01 3.73 6.08
C VAL A 34 2.07 4.77 6.68
N GLN A 35 2.50 5.54 7.69
CA GLN A 35 1.66 6.58 8.31
C GLN A 35 1.23 7.66 7.32
N ARG A 36 2.18 8.13 6.49
CA ARG A 36 1.90 9.10 5.44
C ARG A 36 0.90 8.53 4.42
N GLU A 37 1.08 7.28 4.00
CA GLU A 37 0.20 6.66 3.03
C GLU A 37 -1.20 6.40 3.61
N THR A 38 -1.31 5.89 4.85
CA THR A 38 -2.59 5.75 5.55
C THR A 38 -3.32 7.07 5.69
N THR A 39 -2.61 8.18 5.93
CA THR A 39 -3.21 9.53 5.99
C THR A 39 -3.85 9.91 4.65
N ILE A 40 -3.15 9.66 3.53
CA ILE A 40 -3.67 9.92 2.18
C ILE A 40 -4.91 9.05 1.90
N LEU A 41 -4.84 7.75 2.18
CA LEU A 41 -5.94 6.82 1.95
C LEU A 41 -7.17 7.18 2.77
N ARG A 42 -6.99 7.58 4.05
CA ARG A 42 -8.09 8.06 4.90
C ARG A 42 -8.71 9.34 4.37
N ALA A 43 -7.91 10.29 3.88
CA ALA A 43 -8.43 11.52 3.27
C ALA A 43 -9.29 11.22 2.04
N ILE A 44 -8.87 10.28 1.19
CA ILE A 44 -9.66 9.84 0.02
C ILE A 44 -10.94 9.13 0.46
N ALA A 45 -10.85 8.25 1.45
CA ALA A 45 -12.00 7.53 2.00
C ALA A 45 -13.03 8.48 2.65
N ALA A 46 -12.64 9.66 3.11
CA ALA A 46 -13.53 10.66 3.70
C ALA A 46 -14.21 11.60 2.69
N THR A 47 -13.93 11.46 1.39
CA THR A 47 -14.55 12.30 0.36
C THR A 47 -16.05 12.00 0.17
N GLN A 48 -16.79 12.90 -0.49
CA GLN A 48 -18.23 12.75 -0.76
C GLN A 48 -18.54 11.89 -2.02
N ALA A 49 -17.59 11.07 -2.48
CA ALA A 49 -17.80 10.17 -3.60
C ALA A 49 -18.47 8.85 -3.17
N SER A 50 -19.02 8.12 -4.13
CA SER A 50 -19.53 6.76 -3.90
C SER A 50 -18.44 5.86 -3.31
N ALA A 51 -18.81 4.84 -2.53
CA ALA A 51 -17.86 3.88 -1.98
C ALA A 51 -17.00 3.24 -3.08
N ALA A 52 -17.58 2.89 -4.23
CA ALA A 52 -16.84 2.41 -5.39
C ALA A 52 -15.83 3.45 -5.92
N GLY A 53 -16.23 4.72 -6.02
CA GLY A 53 -15.36 5.82 -6.46
C GLY A 53 -14.20 6.09 -5.49
N ARG A 54 -14.47 6.03 -4.18
CA ARG A 54 -13.47 6.17 -3.13
C ARG A 54 -12.47 5.01 -3.15
N LEU A 55 -12.95 3.78 -3.29
CA LEU A 55 -12.10 2.57 -3.37
C LEU A 55 -11.15 2.67 -4.56
N ARG A 56 -11.68 2.99 -5.74
CA ARG A 56 -10.89 3.20 -6.97
C ARG A 56 -9.83 4.28 -6.76
N SER A 57 -10.21 5.42 -6.21
CA SER A 57 -9.32 6.57 -6.02
C SER A 57 -8.19 6.26 -5.04
N ALA A 58 -8.49 5.53 -3.96
CA ALA A 58 -7.53 5.12 -2.96
C ALA A 58 -6.47 4.16 -3.56
N ILE A 59 -6.92 3.12 -4.27
CA ILE A 59 -6.02 2.16 -4.94
C ILE A 59 -5.19 2.86 -6.01
N ALA A 60 -5.82 3.65 -6.88
CA ALA A 60 -5.13 4.34 -7.96
C ALA A 60 -4.06 5.31 -7.43
N THR A 61 -4.35 6.02 -6.33
CA THR A 61 -3.39 6.93 -5.71
C THR A 61 -2.19 6.18 -5.15
N PHE A 62 -2.42 5.07 -4.43
CA PHE A 62 -1.34 4.22 -3.91
C PHE A 62 -0.45 3.70 -5.04
N VAL A 63 -1.06 3.10 -6.06
CA VAL A 63 -0.34 2.48 -7.19
C VAL A 63 0.46 3.53 -7.96
N ARG A 64 -0.12 4.68 -8.29
CA ARG A 64 0.62 5.77 -8.98
C ARG A 64 1.80 6.28 -8.16
N ARG A 65 1.64 6.42 -6.84
CA ARG A 65 2.72 6.86 -5.94
C ARG A 65 3.85 5.83 -5.87
N ALA A 66 3.52 4.54 -5.81
CA ALA A 66 4.51 3.47 -5.87
C ALA A 66 5.27 3.48 -7.21
N LEU A 67 4.57 3.65 -8.34
CA LEU A 67 5.18 3.74 -9.66
C LEU A 67 6.03 5.01 -9.87
N ALA A 68 5.73 6.10 -9.17
CA ALA A 68 6.53 7.33 -9.20
C ALA A 68 7.83 7.22 -8.38
N GLY A 69 7.90 6.30 -7.42
CA GLY A 69 9.08 6.04 -6.59
C GLY A 69 9.44 4.55 -6.54
N PRO A 70 9.71 3.90 -7.68
CA PRO A 70 9.72 2.44 -7.79
C PRO A 70 10.81 1.78 -6.94
N ALA A 71 12.00 2.38 -6.85
CA ALA A 71 13.10 1.84 -6.04
C ALA A 71 12.74 1.77 -4.55
N LEU A 72 12.16 2.85 -4.00
CA LEU A 72 11.74 2.89 -2.60
C LEU A 72 10.52 2.01 -2.35
N ALA A 73 9.57 1.99 -3.29
CA ALA A 73 8.41 1.10 -3.23
C ALA A 73 8.84 -0.37 -3.23
N TYR A 74 9.79 -0.76 -4.09
CA TYR A 74 10.34 -2.12 -4.14
C TYR A 74 10.99 -2.50 -2.81
N ALA A 75 11.82 -1.62 -2.26
CA ALA A 75 12.45 -1.81 -0.96
C ALA A 75 11.40 -2.10 0.13
N PHE A 76 10.30 -1.33 0.18
CA PHE A 76 9.26 -1.51 1.19
C PHE A 76 8.34 -2.71 0.96
N ILE A 77 8.11 -3.10 -0.30
CA ILE A 77 7.11 -4.12 -0.63
C ILE A 77 7.73 -5.52 -0.73
N ALA A 78 8.88 -5.65 -1.39
CA ALA A 78 9.34 -6.93 -1.93
C ALA A 78 10.81 -7.29 -1.64
N GLU A 79 11.66 -6.33 -1.27
CA GLU A 79 13.08 -6.63 -1.01
C GLU A 79 13.21 -7.67 0.12
N PRO A 80 14.14 -8.66 0.02
CA PRO A 80 14.46 -9.56 1.12
C PRO A 80 15.01 -8.76 2.31
N VAL A 81 14.46 -9.00 3.51
CA VAL A 81 14.76 -8.21 4.72
C VAL A 81 14.82 -9.10 5.95
N GLU A 82 15.29 -8.54 7.06
CA GLU A 82 15.25 -9.19 8.37
C GLU A 82 13.80 -9.33 8.90
N SER A 83 13.58 -10.30 9.80
CA SER A 83 12.26 -10.64 10.34
C SER A 83 11.53 -9.48 11.01
N GLU A 84 12.27 -8.55 11.62
CA GLU A 84 11.73 -7.33 12.26
C GLU A 84 11.07 -6.40 11.24
N VAL A 85 11.68 -6.28 10.04
CA VAL A 85 11.14 -5.49 8.93
C VAL A 85 9.91 -6.16 8.34
N ASP A 86 9.92 -7.49 8.20
CA ASP A 86 8.73 -8.22 7.75
C ASP A 86 7.56 -8.06 8.74
N ALA A 87 7.82 -8.08 10.05
CA ALA A 87 6.81 -7.77 11.05
C ALA A 87 6.25 -6.36 10.88
N ALA A 88 7.09 -5.36 10.56
CA ALA A 88 6.66 -4.01 10.25
C ALA A 88 5.81 -3.92 8.97
N ARG A 89 6.17 -4.65 7.91
CA ARG A 89 5.37 -4.76 6.67
C ARG A 89 3.99 -5.36 6.95
N ILE A 90 3.91 -6.39 7.78
CA ILE A 90 2.63 -6.99 8.18
C ILE A 90 1.76 -5.98 8.93
N ARG A 91 2.34 -5.21 9.87
CA ARG A 91 1.62 -4.13 10.56
C ARG A 91 1.14 -3.05 9.59
N GLY A 92 1.98 -2.62 8.65
CA GLY A 92 1.60 -1.64 7.64
C GLY A 92 0.46 -2.10 6.74
N ARG A 93 0.50 -3.36 6.27
CA ARG A 93 -0.61 -3.96 5.50
C ARG A 93 -1.92 -4.00 6.29
N ARG A 94 -1.87 -4.26 7.60
CA ARG A 94 -3.06 -4.19 8.48
C ARG A 94 -3.63 -2.78 8.57
N LEU A 95 -2.78 -1.75 8.71
CA LEU A 95 -3.22 -0.35 8.74
C LEU A 95 -3.88 0.09 7.43
N PHE A 96 -3.39 -0.36 6.28
CA PHE A 96 -4.09 -0.16 5.01
C PHE A 96 -5.43 -0.91 4.98
N GLY A 97 -5.43 -2.17 5.44
CA GLY A 97 -6.64 -2.99 5.54
C GLY A 97 -7.74 -2.35 6.37
N GLU A 98 -7.42 -1.70 7.49
CA GLU A 98 -8.39 -0.98 8.32
C GLU A 98 -9.14 0.12 7.55
N VAL A 99 -8.44 0.88 6.70
CA VAL A 99 -9.05 1.93 5.86
C VAL A 99 -10.01 1.30 4.87
N PHE A 100 -9.58 0.26 4.16
CA PHE A 100 -10.43 -0.41 3.17
C PHE A 100 -11.61 -1.15 3.81
N ARG A 101 -11.42 -1.76 4.99
CA ARG A 101 -12.50 -2.41 5.75
C ARG A 101 -13.61 -1.42 6.08
N GLN A 102 -13.24 -0.23 6.57
CA GLN A 102 -14.22 0.82 6.89
C GLN A 102 -14.95 1.31 5.64
N LEU A 103 -14.22 1.56 4.55
CA LEU A 103 -14.80 1.97 3.27
C LEU A 103 -15.79 0.93 2.73
N LEU A 104 -15.41 -0.35 2.77
CA LEU A 104 -16.28 -1.45 2.34
C LEU A 104 -17.53 -1.55 3.23
N ALA A 105 -17.40 -1.39 4.55
CA ALA A 105 -18.52 -1.39 5.48
C ALA A 105 -19.56 -0.32 5.10
N GLU A 106 -19.10 0.89 4.78
CA GLU A 106 -19.95 1.99 4.34
C GLU A 106 -20.63 1.70 3.00
N GLY A 107 -19.89 1.13 2.04
CA GLY A 107 -20.46 0.74 0.75
C GLY A 107 -21.50 -0.38 0.87
N VAL A 108 -21.30 -1.35 1.76
CA VAL A 108 -22.30 -2.38 2.06
C VAL A 108 -23.54 -1.79 2.72
N ALA A 109 -23.37 -0.88 3.69
CA ALA A 109 -24.48 -0.20 4.36
C ALA A 109 -25.29 0.69 3.39
N ALA A 110 -24.63 1.29 2.41
CA ALA A 110 -25.26 2.10 1.35
C ALA A 110 -25.86 1.25 0.20
N GLY A 111 -25.67 -0.08 0.22
CA GLY A 111 -26.12 -0.98 -0.86
C GLY A 111 -25.30 -0.89 -2.15
N GLU A 112 -24.13 -0.23 -2.14
CA GLU A 112 -23.21 -0.17 -3.27
C GLU A 112 -22.41 -1.46 -3.47
N PHE A 113 -22.16 -2.20 -2.38
CA PHE A 113 -21.47 -3.48 -2.40
C PHE A 113 -22.35 -4.59 -1.79
N PRO A 114 -22.25 -5.83 -2.29
CA PRO A 114 -22.93 -6.96 -1.69
C PRO A 114 -22.41 -7.26 -0.28
N GLN A 115 -23.25 -7.90 0.54
CA GLN A 115 -22.85 -8.46 1.84
C GLN A 115 -21.68 -9.43 1.65
N GLN A 116 -20.59 -9.23 2.39
CA GLN A 116 -19.36 -9.99 2.27
C GLN A 116 -18.54 -9.89 3.57
N SER A 117 -17.53 -10.75 3.71
CA SER A 117 -16.56 -10.63 4.81
C SER A 117 -15.67 -9.40 4.59
N LEU A 118 -15.90 -8.35 5.38
CA LEU A 118 -15.18 -7.08 5.25
C LEU A 118 -13.69 -7.23 5.55
N ASP A 119 -13.32 -8.06 6.54
CA ASP A 119 -11.93 -8.30 6.90
C ASP A 119 -11.18 -9.04 5.79
N ALA A 120 -11.79 -10.09 5.24
CA ALA A 120 -11.19 -10.85 4.15
C ALA A 120 -11.09 -10.01 2.86
N ALA A 121 -12.15 -9.28 2.51
CA ALA A 121 -12.17 -8.41 1.33
C ALA A 121 -11.09 -7.32 1.42
N ALA A 122 -10.96 -6.65 2.57
CA ALA A 122 -9.94 -5.63 2.79
C ALA A 122 -8.52 -6.20 2.69
N ALA A 123 -8.26 -7.35 3.33
CA ALA A 123 -6.97 -8.02 3.26
C ALA A 123 -6.62 -8.45 1.82
N CYS A 124 -7.58 -9.00 1.09
CA CYS A 124 -7.41 -9.40 -0.31
C CYS A 124 -7.14 -8.21 -1.24
N ILE A 125 -7.83 -7.07 -1.06
CA ILE A 125 -7.54 -5.84 -1.82
C ILE A 125 -6.10 -5.39 -1.59
N VAL A 126 -5.68 -5.31 -0.32
CA VAL A 126 -4.30 -4.92 0.02
C VAL A 126 -3.30 -5.88 -0.60
N GLY A 127 -3.53 -7.19 -0.48
CA GLY A 127 -2.68 -8.20 -1.12
C GLY A 127 -2.62 -8.03 -2.64
N ALA A 128 -3.77 -7.82 -3.30
CA ALA A 128 -3.86 -7.73 -4.75
C ALA A 128 -3.08 -6.55 -5.32
N PHE A 129 -3.28 -5.32 -4.82
CA PHE A 129 -2.57 -4.17 -5.38
C PHE A 129 -1.09 -4.14 -4.98
N THR A 130 -0.72 -4.66 -3.81
CA THR A 130 0.70 -4.70 -3.40
C THR A 130 1.48 -5.74 -4.20
N GLU A 131 0.91 -6.92 -4.44
CA GLU A 131 1.53 -7.96 -5.27
C GLU A 131 1.63 -7.53 -6.74
N ALA A 132 0.56 -6.94 -7.29
CA ALA A 132 0.55 -6.47 -8.68
C ALA A 132 1.63 -5.42 -8.99
N LEU A 133 2.14 -4.73 -7.96
CA LEU A 133 3.23 -3.76 -8.07
C LEU A 133 4.63 -4.38 -8.11
N VAL A 134 4.84 -5.60 -7.58
CA VAL A 134 6.19 -6.18 -7.37
C VAL A 134 7.02 -6.23 -8.64
N GLY A 135 6.44 -6.75 -9.74
CA GLY A 135 7.12 -6.81 -11.03
C GLY A 135 7.36 -5.42 -11.66
N PRO A 136 6.33 -4.56 -11.75
CA PRO A 136 6.44 -3.21 -12.32
C PRO A 136 7.42 -2.27 -11.62
N ILE A 137 7.56 -2.35 -10.29
CA ILE A 137 8.50 -1.51 -9.53
C ILE A 137 9.91 -2.12 -9.42
N ALA A 138 10.13 -3.33 -9.94
CA ALA A 138 11.42 -4.00 -9.86
C ALA A 138 12.51 -3.23 -10.66
N PRO A 139 13.78 -3.24 -10.23
CA PRO A 139 14.86 -2.44 -10.82
C PRO A 139 15.14 -2.63 -12.32
N SER A 140 14.66 -3.73 -12.92
CA SER A 140 14.99 -4.15 -14.28
C SER A 140 13.89 -3.90 -15.32
N ARG A 141 12.84 -3.11 -15.01
CA ARG A 141 11.74 -2.83 -15.94
C ARG A 141 11.39 -1.34 -15.97
N GLY A 142 11.09 -0.81 -17.16
CA GLY A 142 10.54 0.53 -17.29
C GLY A 142 10.06 0.86 -18.70
N ASP A 143 8.75 0.76 -18.92
CA ASP A 143 8.04 1.58 -19.90
C ASP A 143 6.93 2.35 -19.16
N PRO A 144 7.02 3.70 -19.06
CA PRO A 144 6.02 4.54 -18.40
C PRO A 144 4.60 4.39 -18.94
N GLN A 145 4.40 4.06 -20.22
CA GLN A 145 3.05 3.89 -20.80
C GLN A 145 2.29 2.69 -20.21
N GLN A 146 3.01 1.72 -19.64
CA GLN A 146 2.40 0.57 -18.96
C GLN A 146 1.84 0.92 -17.58
N GLY A 147 2.28 2.04 -16.98
CA GLY A 147 1.90 2.43 -15.62
C GLY A 147 0.41 2.74 -15.44
N GLU A 148 -0.17 3.56 -16.31
CA GLU A 148 -1.58 3.92 -16.19
C GLU A 148 -2.51 2.76 -16.57
N GLN A 149 -2.14 1.96 -17.56
CA GLN A 149 -2.87 0.73 -17.90
C GLN A 149 -2.88 -0.26 -16.73
N LEU A 150 -1.75 -0.39 -16.02
CA LEU A 150 -1.65 -1.21 -14.81
C LEU A 150 -2.55 -0.66 -13.69
N VAL A 151 -2.56 0.67 -13.48
CA VAL A 151 -3.44 1.31 -12.49
C VAL A 151 -4.90 0.96 -12.74
N GLU A 152 -5.37 1.12 -13.99
CA GLU A 152 -6.75 0.80 -14.35
C GLU A 152 -7.05 -0.70 -14.21
N ALA A 153 -6.11 -1.57 -14.59
CA ALA A 153 -6.26 -3.03 -14.46
C ALA A 153 -6.40 -3.45 -12.99
N ILE A 154 -5.55 -2.94 -12.09
CA ILE A 154 -5.59 -3.22 -10.65
C ILE A 154 -6.91 -2.70 -10.04
N CYS A 155 -7.29 -1.46 -10.37
CA CYS A 155 -8.54 -0.88 -9.87
C CYS A 155 -9.76 -1.69 -10.32
N GLY A 156 -9.82 -2.05 -11.61
CA GLY A 156 -10.90 -2.84 -12.18
C GLY A 156 -10.99 -4.24 -11.54
N PHE A 157 -9.85 -4.89 -11.29
CA PHE A 157 -9.81 -6.17 -10.57
C PHE A 157 -10.39 -6.04 -9.17
N CYS A 158 -9.93 -5.07 -8.37
CA CYS A 158 -10.37 -4.90 -6.99
C CYS A 158 -11.86 -4.56 -6.90
N LEU A 159 -12.37 -3.68 -7.78
CA LEU A 159 -13.79 -3.35 -7.83
C LEU A 159 -14.67 -4.57 -8.17
N ARG A 160 -14.25 -5.39 -9.14
CA ARG A 160 -14.97 -6.63 -9.46
C ARG A 160 -14.92 -7.63 -8.30
N ALA A 161 -13.78 -7.74 -7.63
CA ALA A 161 -13.59 -8.69 -6.52
C ALA A 161 -14.54 -8.44 -5.35
N VAL A 162 -14.87 -7.17 -5.07
CA VAL A 162 -15.80 -6.81 -3.97
C VAL A 162 -17.23 -6.52 -4.43
N GLY A 163 -17.46 -6.42 -5.74
CA GLY A 163 -18.76 -6.05 -6.32
C GLY A 163 -19.59 -7.24 -6.83
N ALA A 164 -19.03 -8.44 -6.92
CA ALA A 164 -19.75 -9.61 -7.43
C ALA A 164 -20.73 -10.18 -6.40
N MET A 165 -21.99 -10.40 -6.81
CA MET A 165 -22.96 -11.16 -6.02
C MET A 165 -22.62 -12.65 -6.06
N GLN A 166 -22.72 -13.35 -4.93
CA GLN A 166 -22.61 -14.80 -4.94
C GLN A 166 -23.83 -15.41 -5.66
N PRO A 167 -23.64 -16.48 -6.46
CA PRO A 167 -24.76 -17.21 -7.02
C PRO A 167 -25.64 -17.71 -5.88
N THR A 168 -26.93 -17.41 -5.94
CA THR A 168 -27.92 -18.07 -5.08
C THR A 168 -27.93 -19.55 -5.43
N SER A 169 -27.58 -20.40 -4.46
CA SER A 169 -27.71 -21.87 -4.58
C SER A 169 -29.18 -22.28 -4.68
#